data_AF-A0A819UTQ6-F1
#
_entry.id   AF-A0A819UTQ6-F1
#
_cell.length_a   1.000
_cell.length_b   1.000
_cell.length_c   1.000
_cell.angle_alpha   90.00
_cell.angle_beta   90.00
_cell.angle_gamma   90.00
#
_symmetry.space_group_name_H-M   'P 1'
#
loop_
_entity.id
_entity.type
_entity.pdbx_description
1 polymer ?
#
loop_
_entity_poly.entity_id
_entity_poly.type
_entity_poly.pdbx_seq_one_letter_code
_entity_poly.pdbx_strand_id
1 'polypeptide(L)'
;HTNGAIITRGSQPEIGWLLRRSKEDESMIQAIINACKDTLTTNSIHGETNSNRLLILHLGTRDADLENYAKYYADSDVEFMNLPHIHATSRSTRMLRAIDAAQYKNWYPQLTSTQGLHNLSALMTAGRIWIATAMRND
;
A
#
# COMPACT_ATOMS: atom_id res chain seq x y z
N HIS A 1 -2.44 8.69 23.17
CA HIS A 1 -1.43 9.53 22.50
C HIS A 1 -1.76 9.55 21.02
N THR A 2 -1.75 10.72 20.38
CA THR A 2 -1.92 10.86 18.92
C THR A 2 -0.54 11.17 18.34
N ASN A 3 0.07 10.19 17.68
CA ASN A 3 1.44 10.25 17.16
C ASN A 3 1.62 11.12 15.90
N GLY A 4 0.62 11.94 15.55
CA GLY A 4 0.65 12.83 14.39
C GLY A 4 0.66 12.11 13.03
N ALA A 5 0.47 10.79 12.98
CA ALA A 5 0.42 10.05 11.72
C ALA A 5 -0.82 10.43 10.89
N ILE A 6 -0.60 10.72 9.59
CA ILE A 6 -1.66 11.06 8.64
C ILE A 6 -1.73 9.98 7.56
N ILE A 7 -2.95 9.59 7.21
CA ILE A 7 -3.20 8.64 6.13
C ILE A 7 -3.97 9.37 5.02
N THR A 8 -3.37 9.43 3.85
CA THR A 8 -3.99 9.98 2.64
C THR A 8 -4.16 8.88 1.60
N ARG A 9 -5.07 9.09 0.65
CA ARG A 9 -5.31 8.17 -0.47
C ARG A 9 -5.27 8.94 -1.79
N GLY A 10 -4.69 8.33 -2.81
CA GLY A 10 -4.61 8.86 -4.17
C GLY A 10 -4.65 7.74 -5.19
N SER A 11 -4.86 8.11 -6.46
CA SER A 11 -4.70 7.18 -7.59
C SER A 11 -3.23 7.00 -7.94
N GLN A 12 -2.91 6.01 -8.79
CA GLN A 12 -1.55 5.85 -9.29
C GLN A 12 -1.12 7.09 -10.11
N PRO A 13 0.09 7.62 -9.90
CA PRO A 13 0.64 8.69 -10.72
C PRO A 13 0.73 8.33 -12.21
N GLU A 14 0.43 9.30 -13.08
CA GLU A 14 0.47 9.12 -14.54
C GLU A 14 1.88 9.27 -15.12
N ILE A 15 2.79 8.38 -14.72
CA ILE A 15 4.19 8.45 -15.12
C ILE A 15 4.36 7.99 -16.58
N GLY A 16 3.66 6.90 -16.94
CA GLY A 16 3.67 6.31 -18.29
C GLY A 16 5.08 6.00 -18.82
N TRP A 17 5.15 5.69 -20.12
CA TRP A 17 6.43 5.44 -20.82
C TRP A 17 7.33 6.69 -20.91
N LEU A 18 6.74 7.87 -20.75
CA LEU A 18 7.45 9.16 -20.84
C LEU A 18 8.09 9.60 -19.52
N LEU A 19 7.92 8.83 -18.43
CA LEU A 19 8.43 9.21 -17.11
C LEU A 19 7.96 10.62 -16.70
N ARG A 20 6.70 10.96 -17.02
CA ARG A 20 6.18 12.31 -16.83
C ARG A 20 6.07 12.62 -15.35
N ARG A 21 6.67 13.74 -14.95
CA ARG A 21 6.62 14.28 -13.59
C ARG A 21 5.60 15.41 -13.51
N SER A 22 4.89 15.53 -12.40
CA SER A 22 4.04 16.68 -12.07
C SER A 22 4.63 17.40 -10.87
N LYS A 23 4.99 18.68 -11.07
CA LYS A 23 5.53 19.52 -10.00
C LYS A 23 4.48 19.80 -8.93
N GLU A 24 3.22 19.87 -9.35
CA GLU A 24 2.07 20.10 -8.48
C GLU A 24 1.87 18.92 -7.52
N ASP A 25 1.95 17.69 -8.03
CA ASP A 25 1.85 16.46 -7.24
C ASP A 25 3.03 16.30 -6.26
N GLU A 26 4.26 16.55 -6.74
CA GLU A 26 5.47 16.56 -5.89
C GLU A 26 5.37 17.63 -4.78
N SER A 27 4.91 18.84 -5.11
CA SER A 27 4.72 19.92 -4.14
C SER A 27 3.63 19.59 -3.12
N MET A 28 2.55 18.93 -3.53
CA MET A 28 1.48 18.49 -2.64
C MET A 28 2.00 17.46 -1.63
N ILE A 29 2.75 16.47 -2.11
CA ILE A 29 3.36 15.44 -1.27
C ILE A 29 4.37 16.06 -0.28
N GLN A 30 5.17 17.02 -0.73
CA GLN A 30 6.10 17.74 0.15
C GLN A 30 5.36 18.56 1.22
N ALA A 31 4.23 19.18 0.88
CA ALA A 31 3.41 19.93 1.84
C ALA A 31 2.83 18.99 2.93
N ILE A 32 2.41 17.78 2.56
CA ILE A 32 1.96 16.76 3.52
C ILE A 32 3.10 16.38 4.48
N ILE A 33 4.29 16.11 3.94
CA ILE A 33 5.48 15.78 4.76
C ILE A 33 5.80 16.90 5.75
N ASN A 34 5.78 18.16 5.29
CA ASN A 34 6.09 19.31 6.13
C ASN A 34 5.05 19.51 7.25
N ALA A 35 3.76 19.37 6.94
CA ALA A 35 2.69 19.47 7.94
C ALA A 35 2.82 18.39 9.04
N CYS A 36 3.25 17.18 8.68
CA CYS A 36 3.53 16.12 9.64
C CYS A 36 4.76 16.43 10.51
N LYS A 37 5.80 17.07 9.96
CA LYS A 37 7.01 17.48 10.72
C LYS A 37 6.67 18.52 11.79
N ASP A 38 5.85 19.52 11.47
CA ASP A 38 5.48 20.61 12.40
C ASP A 38 4.64 20.11 13.59
N THR A 39 3.91 19.02 13.42
CA THR A 39 3.12 18.38 14.48
C THR A 39 4.01 17.63 15.50
N LEU A 40 5.21 17.21 15.09
CA LEU A 40 6.15 16.48 15.95
C LEU A 40 7.05 17.45 16.74
N THR A 41 7.44 18.59 16.15
CA THR A 41 8.25 19.62 16.82
C THR A 41 7.48 20.34 17.94
N THR A 42 6.15 20.44 17.83
CA THR A 42 5.29 21.01 18.88
C THR A 42 5.07 20.07 20.06
N ASN A 43 5.23 18.75 19.87
CA ASN A 43 5.04 17.73 20.92
C ASN A 43 6.36 17.19 21.51
N SER A 44 7.50 17.41 20.86
CA SER A 44 8.79 16.89 21.32
C SER A 44 9.77 18.01 21.70
N ILE A 45 9.83 18.32 23.01
CA ILE A 45 10.89 19.13 23.63
C ILE A 45 12.19 18.30 23.79
N HIS A 46 12.22 17.02 23.38
CA HIS A 46 13.42 16.19 23.41
C HIS A 46 13.80 15.74 21.99
N GLY A 47 15.00 16.17 21.58
CA GLY A 47 15.52 16.04 20.23
C GLY A 47 15.89 14.60 19.86
N GLU A 48 14.93 13.86 19.33
CA GLU A 48 15.21 12.72 18.47
C GLU A 48 14.79 13.04 17.03
N THR A 49 15.80 13.12 16.17
CA THR A 49 15.65 13.26 14.72
C THR A 49 15.28 11.91 14.12
N ASN A 50 14.08 11.41 14.39
CA ASN A 50 13.60 10.21 13.72
C ASN A 50 13.04 10.57 12.35
N SER A 51 13.54 9.84 11.36
CA SER A 51 13.37 10.09 9.93
C SER A 51 11.91 9.90 9.54
N ASN A 52 11.16 11.01 9.49
CA ASN A 52 9.78 11.05 9.01
C ASN A 52 9.73 10.74 7.52
N ARG A 53 9.70 9.44 7.19
CA ARG A 53 9.62 8.95 5.83
C ARG A 53 8.15 8.74 5.50
N LEU A 54 7.65 9.48 4.51
CA LEU A 54 6.34 9.20 3.92
C LEU A 54 6.36 7.79 3.34
N LEU A 55 5.48 6.90 3.79
CA LEU A 55 5.35 5.60 3.15
C LEU A 55 4.25 5.65 2.09
N ILE A 56 4.64 5.50 0.83
CA ILE A 56 3.73 5.35 -0.31
C ILE A 56 3.40 3.87 -0.43
N LEU A 57 2.15 3.51 -0.15
CA LEU A 57 1.65 2.15 -0.29
C LEU A 57 1.02 1.95 -1.66
N HIS A 58 1.62 1.10 -2.49
CA HIS A 58 1.09 0.75 -3.80
C HIS A 58 0.32 -0.58 -3.75
N LEU A 59 -0.89 -0.61 -4.31
CA LEU A 59 -1.76 -1.80 -4.32
C LEU A 59 -1.21 -2.91 -5.22
N GLY A 60 -0.56 -2.56 -6.33
CA GLY A 60 -0.05 -3.50 -7.33
C GLY A 60 1.20 -4.28 -6.90
N THR A 61 1.62 -5.17 -7.79
CA THR A 61 2.90 -5.89 -7.74
C THR A 61 4.05 -4.96 -8.10
N ARG A 62 5.27 -5.30 -7.66
CA ARG A 62 6.48 -4.54 -8.03
C ARG A 62 6.78 -4.73 -9.51
N ASP A 63 6.37 -3.77 -10.34
CA ASP A 63 6.76 -3.67 -11.74
C ASP A 63 7.95 -2.73 -11.92
N ALA A 64 8.73 -2.95 -12.99
CA ALA A 64 9.98 -2.25 -13.28
C ALA A 64 9.81 -0.72 -13.40
N ASP A 65 8.63 -0.24 -13.83
CA ASP A 65 8.34 1.19 -13.92
C ASP A 65 8.23 1.85 -12.53
N LEU A 66 7.96 1.07 -11.47
CA LEU A 66 7.74 1.60 -10.13
C LEU A 66 9.01 1.94 -9.33
N GLU A 67 10.18 1.40 -9.71
CA GLU A 67 11.46 1.78 -9.08
C GLU A 67 11.80 3.26 -9.26
N ASN A 68 11.18 3.92 -10.24
CA ASN A 68 11.35 5.36 -10.45
C ASN A 68 10.51 6.21 -9.48
N TYR A 69 9.44 5.68 -8.88
CA TYR A 69 8.54 6.46 -8.00
C TYR A 69 9.26 6.89 -6.73
N ALA A 70 10.06 6.00 -6.13
CA ALA A 70 10.89 6.31 -4.98
C ALA A 70 11.92 7.43 -5.26
N LYS A 71 12.24 7.70 -6.53
CA LYS A 71 13.15 8.79 -6.92
C LYS A 71 12.44 10.13 -7.08
N TYR A 72 11.12 10.15 -7.28
CA TYR A 72 10.38 11.39 -7.55
C TYR A 72 9.89 12.07 -6.27
N TYR A 73 9.57 11.29 -5.25
CA TYR A 73 9.11 11.80 -3.96
C TYR A 73 10.25 11.67 -2.94
N ALA A 74 10.98 12.78 -2.74
CA ALA A 74 12.04 12.85 -1.73
C ALA A 74 11.47 12.56 -0.34
N ASP A 75 12.29 12.00 0.56
CA ASP A 75 11.89 11.60 1.91
C ASP A 75 10.69 10.62 1.96
N SER A 76 10.49 9.83 0.91
CA SER A 76 9.48 8.77 0.88
C SER A 76 10.08 7.38 0.65
N ASP A 77 9.46 6.39 1.28
CA ASP A 77 9.67 4.98 0.97
C ASP A 77 8.44 4.47 0.21
N VAL A 78 8.64 3.49 -0.68
CA VAL A 78 7.54 2.86 -1.42
C VAL A 78 7.45 1.39 -1.01
N GLU A 79 6.29 0.96 -0.55
CA GLU A 79 6.02 -0.43 -0.21
C GLU A 79 4.82 -0.97 -1.00
N PHE A 80 4.93 -2.22 -1.45
CA PHE A 80 3.94 -2.87 -2.30
C PHE A 80 3.11 -3.83 -1.47
N MET A 81 1.80 -3.69 -1.57
CA MET A 81 0.84 -4.54 -0.87
C MET A 81 0.59 -5.87 -1.59
N ASN A 82 1.06 -5.99 -2.85
CA ASN A 82 0.98 -7.21 -3.66
C ASN A 82 -0.46 -7.76 -3.74
N LEU A 83 -1.44 -6.86 -3.89
CA LEU A 83 -2.85 -7.24 -3.92
C LEU A 83 -3.29 -7.60 -5.34
N PRO A 84 -4.08 -8.66 -5.49
CA PRO A 84 -4.63 -9.04 -6.78
C PRO A 84 -5.60 -7.98 -7.30
N HIS A 85 -5.59 -7.75 -8.61
CA HIS A 85 -6.59 -6.91 -9.27
C HIS A 85 -8.01 -7.45 -9.11
N ILE A 86 -9.01 -6.56 -9.29
CA ILE A 86 -10.44 -6.89 -9.14
C ILE A 86 -10.89 -8.11 -9.98
N HIS A 87 -10.32 -8.31 -11.17
CA HIS A 87 -10.65 -9.45 -12.03
C HIS A 87 -10.14 -10.78 -11.46
N ALA A 88 -8.96 -10.79 -10.85
CA ALA A 88 -8.40 -11.97 -10.19
C ALA A 88 -9.23 -12.35 -8.96
N THR A 89 -9.62 -11.35 -8.15
CA THR A 89 -10.52 -11.56 -7.00
C THR A 89 -11.89 -12.06 -7.46
N SER A 90 -12.47 -11.46 -8.50
CA SER A 90 -13.77 -11.88 -9.04
C SER A 90 -13.74 -13.30 -9.62
N ARG A 91 -12.63 -13.68 -10.28
CA ARG A 91 -12.41 -15.04 -10.77
C ARG A 91 -12.29 -16.02 -9.60
N SER A 92 -11.52 -15.68 -8.58
CA SER A 92 -11.37 -16.47 -7.34
C SER A 92 -12.72 -16.75 -6.68
N THR A 93 -13.54 -15.72 -6.48
CA THR A 93 -14.89 -15.87 -5.91
C THR A 93 -15.79 -16.77 -6.75
N ARG A 94 -15.73 -16.66 -8.09
CA ARG A 94 -16.48 -17.55 -8.98
C ARG A 94 -16.02 -19.00 -8.86
N MET A 95 -14.71 -19.24 -8.79
CA MET A 95 -14.17 -20.60 -8.60
C MET A 95 -14.56 -21.19 -7.24
N LEU A 96 -14.58 -20.40 -6.17
CA LEU A 96 -15.06 -20.85 -4.86
C LEU A 96 -16.53 -21.31 -4.91
N ARG A 97 -17.40 -20.56 -5.59
CA ARG A 97 -18.80 -20.97 -5.80
C ARG A 97 -18.93 -22.26 -6.62
N ALA A 98 -18.02 -22.49 -7.55
CA ALA A 98 -18.01 -23.72 -8.35
C ALA A 98 -17.69 -24.98 -7.51
N ILE A 99 -16.91 -24.84 -6.43
CA ILE A 99 -16.61 -25.96 -5.52
C ILE A 99 -17.88 -26.41 -4.77
N ASP A 100 -18.68 -25.45 -4.31
CA ASP A 100 -19.96 -25.72 -3.66
C ASP A 100 -20.93 -26.40 -4.63
N ALA A 101 -21.04 -25.89 -5.87
CA ALA A 101 -21.82 -26.51 -6.93
C ALA A 101 -21.34 -27.94 -7.29
N ALA A 102 -20.03 -28.20 -7.19
CA ALA A 102 -19.43 -29.52 -7.38
C ALA A 102 -19.56 -30.44 -6.16
N GLN A 103 -20.33 -30.03 -5.14
CA GLN A 103 -20.58 -30.79 -3.91
C GLN A 103 -19.27 -31.21 -3.21
N TYR A 104 -18.26 -30.36 -3.23
CA TYR A 104 -16.98 -30.58 -2.54
C TYR A 104 -16.20 -31.83 -3.01
N LYS A 105 -16.52 -32.40 -4.17
CA LYS A 105 -15.74 -33.51 -4.74
C LYS A 105 -14.35 -33.01 -5.12
N ASN A 106 -13.28 -33.63 -4.61
CA ASN A 106 -11.89 -33.19 -4.80
C ASN A 106 -11.69 -31.70 -4.43
N TRP A 107 -12.33 -31.24 -3.36
CA TRP A 107 -12.35 -29.83 -2.99
C TRP A 107 -10.97 -29.25 -2.65
N TYR A 108 -10.03 -30.03 -2.11
CA TYR A 108 -8.76 -29.50 -1.63
C TYR A 108 -7.87 -28.93 -2.76
N PRO A 109 -7.57 -29.68 -3.86
CA PRO A 109 -6.87 -29.09 -5.00
C PRO A 109 -7.62 -27.93 -5.65
N GLN A 110 -8.97 -28.02 -5.72
CA GLN A 110 -9.80 -26.96 -6.29
C GLN A 110 -9.74 -25.68 -5.44
N LEU A 111 -9.80 -25.80 -4.12
CA LEU A 111 -9.68 -24.69 -3.18
C LEU A 111 -8.35 -23.96 -3.37
N THR A 112 -7.24 -24.70 -3.42
CA THR A 112 -5.90 -24.12 -3.67
C THR A 112 -5.85 -23.41 -5.03
N SER A 113 -6.44 -23.99 -6.07
CA SER A 113 -6.50 -23.36 -7.41
C SER A 113 -7.29 -22.06 -7.45
N THR A 114 -8.23 -21.84 -6.51
CA THR A 114 -9.02 -20.59 -6.47
C THR A 114 -8.17 -19.38 -6.06
N GLN A 115 -7.03 -19.59 -5.40
CA GLN A 115 -6.23 -18.53 -4.76
C GLN A 115 -7.02 -17.69 -3.72
N GLY A 116 -8.20 -18.15 -3.27
CA GLY A 116 -9.03 -17.37 -2.34
C GLY A 116 -8.35 -17.11 -1.00
N LEU A 117 -7.75 -18.15 -0.40
CA LEU A 117 -6.98 -18.02 0.85
C LEU A 117 -5.72 -17.18 0.66
N HIS A 118 -5.07 -17.27 -0.50
CA HIS A 118 -3.92 -16.43 -0.82
C HIS A 118 -4.31 -14.94 -0.87
N ASN A 119 -5.41 -14.61 -1.54
CA ASN A 119 -5.93 -13.25 -1.63
C ASN A 119 -6.29 -12.68 -0.24
N LEU A 120 -6.89 -13.49 0.64
CA LEU A 120 -7.18 -13.10 2.01
C LEU A 120 -5.90 -12.87 2.83
N SER A 121 -4.92 -13.76 2.69
CA SER A 121 -3.62 -13.62 3.35
C SER A 121 -2.90 -12.34 2.91
N ALA A 122 -2.92 -12.03 1.61
CA ALA A 122 -2.36 -10.79 1.07
C ALA A 122 -3.08 -9.55 1.63
N LEU A 123 -4.41 -9.57 1.72
CA LEU A 123 -5.20 -8.48 2.31
C LEU A 123 -4.87 -8.25 3.79
N MET A 124 -4.76 -9.32 4.58
CA MET A 124 -4.38 -9.22 5.99
C MET A 124 -2.94 -8.71 6.16
N THR A 125 -2.03 -9.15 5.30
CA THR A 125 -0.64 -8.68 5.29
C THR A 125 -0.55 -7.19 4.95
N ALA A 126 -1.29 -6.75 3.93
CA ALA A 126 -1.41 -5.34 3.56
C ALA A 126 -1.98 -4.49 4.70
N GLY A 127 -3.03 -4.97 5.37
CA GLY A 127 -3.60 -4.33 6.55
C GLY A 127 -2.60 -4.24 7.71
N ARG A 128 -1.81 -5.28 7.95
CA ARG A 128 -0.74 -5.27 8.97
C ARG A 128 0.33 -4.24 8.65
N ILE A 129 0.80 -4.17 7.39
CA ILE A 129 1.77 -3.17 6.94
C ILE A 129 1.19 -1.77 7.18
N TRP A 130 -0.06 -1.54 6.77
CA TRP A 130 -0.76 -0.28 6.95
C TRP A 130 -0.84 0.16 8.42
N ILE A 131 -1.23 -0.75 9.32
CA ILE A 131 -1.30 -0.48 10.77
C ILE A 131 0.10 -0.24 11.33
N ALA A 132 1.07 -1.10 11.00
CA ALA A 132 2.43 -0.99 11.51
C ALA A 132 3.09 0.32 11.10
N THR A 133 2.81 0.81 9.89
CA THR A 133 3.28 2.13 9.43
C THR A 133 2.59 3.27 10.15
N ALA A 134 1.26 3.20 10.34
CA ALA A 134 0.53 4.20 11.11
C ALA A 134 0.97 4.26 12.60
N MET A 135 1.43 3.12 13.14
CA MET A 135 1.87 2.98 14.54
C MET A 135 3.39 3.13 14.73
N ARG A 136 4.22 3.18 13.68
CA ARG A 136 5.70 3.23 13.80
C ARG A 136 6.24 4.54 14.43
N ASN A 137 5.37 5.48 14.77
CA ASN A 137 5.71 6.76 15.40
C ASN A 137 5.33 6.83 16.90
N ASP A 138 5.04 5.69 17.55
CA ASP A 138 4.94 5.58 19.02
C ASP A 138 6.25 5.03 19.63
#